data_AF-A0A1C6LX92-F1
#
_entry.id   AF-A0A1C6LX92-F1
#
_cell.length_a   1.000
_cell.length_b   1.000
_cell.length_c   1.000
_cell.angle_alpha   90.00
_cell.angle_beta   90.00
_cell.angle_gamma   90.00
#
_symmetry.space_group_name_H-M   'P 1'
#
loop_
_entity.id
_entity.type
_entity.pdbx_description
1 polymer ?
#
loop_
_entity_poly.entity_id
_entity_poly.type
_entity_poly.pdbx_seq_one_letter_code
_entity_poly.pdbx_strand_id
1 'polypeptide(L)'
;MLRFMFVGDSTTIGSAGEHTWRYRMWEHLRDTLGGPFRIVGPRETLYDQALDAPVSLEYAPGTDPAFPRAHLAGWGEGWQHMAPLIRSAVGDHRPDVLLVSLGLIDLGFYTDADATARNASRFVAEARAADPRVRFVVLPVVPNIRADSDPAFAAEVARFNELLAKTAADLDEPRSPLLLTSPPPGYDLATDTYDGTHPLPSGEHKLAAAFAGAMSQAWGMGTEYRA
;
A
#
# COMPACT_ATOMS: atom_id res chain seq x y z
N MET A 1 -3.63 -10.97 -18.80
CA MET A 1 -3.57 -9.52 -18.51
C MET A 1 -3.51 -9.40 -17.00
N LEU A 2 -2.45 -8.79 -16.48
CA LEU A 2 -2.22 -8.69 -15.03
C LEU A 2 -3.19 -7.70 -14.38
N ARG A 3 -3.60 -7.96 -13.15
CA ARG A 3 -4.50 -7.11 -12.37
C ARG A 3 -3.82 -6.74 -11.06
N PHE A 4 -3.65 -5.45 -10.82
CA PHE A 4 -3.06 -4.92 -9.59
C PHE A 4 -4.16 -4.29 -8.75
N MET A 5 -4.14 -4.54 -7.44
CA MET A 5 -4.99 -3.83 -6.48
C MET A 5 -4.11 -3.16 -5.44
N PHE A 6 -4.27 -1.85 -5.33
CA PHE A 6 -3.67 -1.05 -4.28
C PHE A 6 -4.48 -1.19 -3.00
N VAL A 7 -3.85 -1.59 -1.92
CA VAL A 7 -4.47 -1.79 -0.62
C VAL A 7 -3.77 -0.91 0.42
N GLY A 8 -4.53 -0.12 1.19
CA GLY A 8 -3.86 0.70 2.20
C GLY A 8 -4.76 1.62 3.02
N ASP A 9 -4.11 2.51 3.75
CA ASP A 9 -4.73 3.51 4.61
C ASP A 9 -4.80 4.90 3.93
N SER A 10 -4.78 5.97 4.72
CA SER A 10 -4.79 7.37 4.26
C SER A 10 -3.65 7.67 3.26
N THR A 11 -2.47 7.05 3.43
CA THR A 11 -1.32 7.22 2.53
C THR A 11 -1.57 6.62 1.14
N THR A 12 -2.50 5.67 1.04
CA THR A 12 -2.84 5.01 -0.22
C THR A 12 -4.08 5.61 -0.86
N ILE A 13 -5.15 5.87 -0.11
CA ILE A 13 -6.30 6.58 -0.67
C ILE A 13 -5.89 7.98 -1.16
N GLY A 14 -5.10 8.73 -0.39
CA GLY A 14 -4.73 10.11 -0.68
C GLY A 14 -5.89 11.09 -0.50
N SER A 15 -5.59 12.38 -0.62
CA SER A 15 -6.55 13.48 -0.52
C SER A 15 -6.88 14.09 -1.88
N ALA A 16 -8.04 14.74 -1.97
CA ALA A 16 -8.44 15.52 -3.14
C ALA A 16 -7.33 16.51 -3.54
N GLY A 17 -7.00 16.54 -4.83
CA GLY A 17 -5.93 17.37 -5.40
C GLY A 17 -4.53 16.73 -5.37
N GLU A 18 -4.37 15.52 -4.83
CA GLU A 18 -3.11 14.78 -4.86
C GLU A 18 -2.99 13.87 -6.10
N HIS A 19 -1.77 13.44 -6.45
CA HIS A 19 -1.58 12.40 -7.47
C HIS A 19 -1.68 11.01 -6.82
N THR A 20 -1.18 10.87 -5.59
CA THR A 20 -0.96 9.61 -4.86
C THR A 20 0.15 8.75 -5.47
N TRP A 21 0.79 7.92 -4.64
CA TRP A 21 1.77 6.94 -5.12
C TRP A 21 1.15 5.90 -6.06
N ARG A 22 -0.19 5.70 -6.02
CA ARG A 22 -0.90 4.80 -6.95
C ARG A 22 -0.78 5.29 -8.39
N TYR A 23 -0.90 6.61 -8.60
CA TYR A 23 -0.68 7.21 -9.91
C TYR A 23 0.75 7.02 -10.37
N ARG A 24 1.73 7.33 -9.51
CA ARG A 24 3.17 7.16 -9.79
C ARG A 24 3.55 5.72 -10.13
N MET A 25 2.94 4.77 -9.44
CA MET A 25 3.14 3.34 -9.69
C MET A 25 2.46 2.90 -11.00
N TRP A 26 1.28 3.44 -11.31
CA TRP A 26 0.60 3.17 -12.57
C TRP A 26 1.38 3.69 -13.78
N GLU A 27 1.92 4.91 -13.71
CA GLU A 27 2.80 5.46 -14.76
C GLU A 27 3.98 4.52 -15.00
N HIS A 28 4.65 4.11 -13.91
CA HIS A 28 5.76 3.19 -13.99
C HIS A 28 5.38 1.83 -14.62
N LEU A 29 4.27 1.23 -14.21
CA LEU A 29 3.80 -0.04 -14.78
C LEU A 29 3.43 0.10 -16.26
N ARG A 30 2.77 1.20 -16.64
CA ARG A 30 2.44 1.53 -18.04
C ARG A 30 3.69 1.55 -18.91
N ASP A 31 4.76 2.16 -18.40
CA ASP A 31 5.95 2.41 -19.20
C ASP A 31 6.93 1.22 -19.19
N THR A 32 6.86 0.32 -18.20
CA THR A 32 7.90 -0.70 -17.97
C THR A 32 7.43 -2.15 -17.98
N LEU A 33 6.13 -2.44 -17.79
CA LEU A 33 5.66 -3.83 -17.66
C LEU A 33 5.75 -4.63 -18.97
N GLY A 34 5.70 -3.95 -20.12
CA GLY A 34 5.82 -4.58 -21.44
C GLY A 34 4.60 -5.40 -21.88
N GLY A 35 3.46 -5.27 -21.21
CA GLY A 35 2.23 -5.98 -21.53
C GLY A 35 0.98 -5.37 -20.90
N PRO A 36 -0.24 -5.83 -21.30
CA PRO A 36 -1.47 -5.26 -20.80
C PRO A 36 -1.70 -5.59 -19.32
N PHE A 37 -2.13 -4.59 -18.57
CA PHE A 37 -2.56 -4.73 -17.18
C PHE A 37 -3.79 -3.87 -16.88
N ARG A 38 -4.37 -4.07 -15.68
CA ARG A 38 -5.43 -3.23 -15.13
C ARG A 38 -5.17 -2.96 -13.66
N ILE A 39 -5.64 -1.80 -13.20
CA ILE A 39 -5.83 -1.54 -11.78
C ILE A 39 -7.28 -1.90 -11.43
N VAL A 40 -7.48 -2.55 -10.29
CA VAL A 40 -8.77 -3.11 -9.86
C VAL A 40 -8.97 -2.85 -8.38
N GLY A 41 -10.23 -2.76 -7.95
CA GLY A 41 -10.58 -2.50 -6.55
C GLY A 41 -12.04 -2.09 -6.41
N PRO A 42 -12.61 -2.19 -5.20
CA PRO A 42 -14.01 -1.83 -4.93
C PRO A 42 -14.26 -0.32 -4.76
N ARG A 43 -13.22 0.51 -4.63
CA ARG A 43 -13.33 1.95 -4.36
C ARG A 43 -12.58 2.75 -5.44
N GLU A 44 -12.97 4.01 -5.66
CA GLU A 44 -12.38 4.88 -6.69
C GLU A 44 -12.10 6.32 -6.21
N THR A 45 -12.59 6.68 -5.02
CA THR A 45 -12.58 8.05 -4.52
C THR A 45 -11.35 8.36 -3.67
N LEU A 46 -10.95 9.63 -3.70
CA LEU A 46 -10.00 10.25 -2.78
C LEU A 46 -10.74 10.77 -1.54
N TYR A 47 -9.99 10.99 -0.46
CA TYR A 47 -10.52 11.64 0.72
C TYR A 47 -10.63 13.16 0.51
N ASP A 48 -11.80 13.72 0.77
CA ASP A 48 -12.02 15.16 0.76
C ASP A 48 -11.94 15.67 2.20
N GLN A 49 -10.86 16.40 2.52
CA GLN A 49 -10.65 16.93 3.87
C GLN A 49 -11.67 18.01 4.25
N ALA A 50 -12.24 18.74 3.28
CA ALA A 50 -13.25 19.76 3.56
C ALA A 50 -14.61 19.13 3.89
N LEU A 51 -14.91 17.97 3.29
CA LEU A 51 -16.15 17.22 3.51
C LEU A 51 -16.01 16.08 4.54
N ASP A 52 -14.79 15.84 5.04
CA ASP A 52 -14.47 14.77 6.00
C ASP A 52 -14.91 13.38 5.50
N ALA A 53 -14.83 13.14 4.18
CA ALA A 53 -15.39 11.93 3.57
C ALA A 53 -14.66 11.48 2.29
N PRO A 54 -14.63 10.17 1.98
CA PRO A 54 -14.03 9.63 0.76
C PRO A 54 -14.95 9.79 -0.45
N VAL A 55 -15.18 11.03 -0.89
CA VAL A 55 -16.17 11.36 -1.94
C VAL A 55 -15.57 12.01 -3.18
N SER A 56 -14.30 12.41 -3.15
CA SER A 56 -13.71 13.18 -4.25
C SER A 56 -13.22 12.27 -5.38
N LEU A 57 -13.29 12.75 -6.62
CA LEU A 57 -12.65 12.15 -7.80
C LEU A 57 -11.56 13.06 -8.38
N GLU A 58 -11.25 14.16 -7.68
CA GLU A 58 -10.36 15.22 -8.14
C GLU A 58 -8.91 14.86 -7.81
N TYR A 59 -8.22 14.27 -8.77
CA TYR A 59 -6.76 14.14 -8.72
C TYR A 59 -6.08 15.45 -9.12
N ALA A 60 -4.81 15.58 -8.75
CA ALA A 60 -3.98 16.73 -9.08
C ALA A 60 -4.01 17.10 -10.58
N PRO A 61 -3.90 18.40 -10.92
CA PRO A 61 -3.70 18.83 -12.31
C PRO A 61 -2.52 18.14 -12.97
N GLY A 62 -2.70 17.69 -14.21
CA GLY A 62 -1.67 16.94 -14.96
C GLY A 62 -1.77 15.42 -14.80
N THR A 63 -2.63 14.92 -13.91
CA THR A 63 -2.97 13.49 -13.87
C THR A 63 -3.58 13.05 -15.20
N ASP A 64 -3.00 12.01 -15.81
CA ASP A 64 -3.52 11.43 -17.05
C ASP A 64 -5.00 11.02 -16.87
N PRO A 65 -5.94 11.50 -17.71
CA PRO A 65 -7.35 11.12 -17.64
C PRO A 65 -7.60 9.61 -17.78
N ALA A 66 -6.65 8.87 -18.35
CA ALA A 66 -6.72 7.41 -18.48
C ALA A 66 -6.34 6.67 -17.19
N PHE A 67 -5.88 7.37 -16.13
CA PHE A 67 -5.51 6.74 -14.86
C PHE A 67 -6.70 5.96 -14.25
N PRO A 68 -6.59 4.64 -14.10
CA PRO A 68 -7.61 3.84 -13.45
C PRO A 68 -7.55 4.03 -11.94
N ARG A 69 -8.61 4.61 -11.38
CA ARG A 69 -8.64 5.10 -9.99
C ARG A 69 -8.89 4.01 -8.94
N ALA A 70 -9.20 2.78 -9.37
CA ALA A 70 -9.67 1.71 -8.49
C ALA A 70 -8.66 1.31 -7.41
N HIS A 71 -9.13 1.02 -6.19
CA HIS A 71 -8.30 0.60 -5.05
C HIS A 71 -9.15 -0.05 -3.94
N LEU A 72 -8.49 -0.57 -2.91
CA LEU A 72 -9.05 -0.95 -1.61
C LEU A 72 -8.29 -0.19 -0.51
N ALA A 73 -8.58 1.10 -0.36
CA ALA A 73 -7.95 1.92 0.67
C ALA A 73 -8.95 2.86 1.31
N GLY A 74 -8.72 3.23 2.56
CA GLY A 74 -9.59 4.14 3.30
C GLY A 74 -8.86 4.91 4.36
N TRP A 75 -9.36 6.13 4.58
CA TRP A 75 -8.82 7.03 5.59
C TRP A 75 -9.12 6.49 6.99
N GLY A 76 -8.10 6.42 7.85
CA GLY A 76 -8.25 5.86 9.20
C GLY A 76 -8.45 4.33 9.24
N GLU A 77 -8.28 3.62 8.12
CA GLU A 77 -8.39 2.16 8.09
C GLU A 77 -7.00 1.49 8.22
N GLY A 78 -7.00 0.22 8.60
CA GLY A 78 -5.79 -0.54 8.94
C GLY A 78 -5.94 -2.02 8.62
N TRP A 79 -4.95 -2.85 8.98
CA TRP A 79 -5.02 -4.30 8.85
C TRP A 79 -6.27 -4.90 9.48
N GLN A 80 -6.68 -4.43 10.67
CA GLN A 80 -7.90 -4.95 11.31
C GLN A 80 -9.17 -4.71 10.46
N HIS A 81 -9.19 -3.63 9.67
CA HIS A 81 -10.31 -3.24 8.81
C HIS A 81 -10.22 -3.95 7.46
N MET A 82 -9.02 -4.15 6.92
CA MET A 82 -8.80 -4.77 5.61
C MET A 82 -8.90 -6.30 5.64
N ALA A 83 -8.46 -6.95 6.73
CA ALA A 83 -8.52 -8.39 6.89
C ALA A 83 -9.94 -9.00 6.68
N PRO A 84 -11.04 -8.43 7.20
CA PRO A 84 -12.38 -8.95 6.92
C PRO A 84 -12.90 -8.65 5.50
N LEU A 85 -12.32 -7.68 4.78
CA LEU A 85 -12.80 -7.25 3.46
C LEU A 85 -12.09 -7.96 2.29
N ILE A 86 -10.83 -8.37 2.50
CA ILE A 86 -9.96 -8.78 1.40
C ILE A 86 -10.46 -10.01 0.64
N ARG A 87 -11.12 -10.96 1.32
CA ARG A 87 -11.65 -12.16 0.66
C ARG A 87 -12.66 -11.81 -0.43
N SER A 88 -13.63 -10.94 -0.13
CA SER A 88 -14.61 -10.47 -1.12
C SER A 88 -13.92 -9.67 -2.21
N ALA A 89 -13.04 -8.73 -1.83
CA ALA A 89 -12.34 -7.89 -2.80
C ALA A 89 -11.52 -8.73 -3.80
N VAL A 90 -10.82 -9.77 -3.34
CA VAL A 90 -10.08 -10.69 -4.21
C VAL A 90 -11.04 -11.52 -5.06
N GLY A 91 -12.13 -12.06 -4.50
CA GLY A 91 -13.12 -12.83 -5.26
C GLY A 91 -13.79 -12.03 -6.38
N ASP A 92 -14.20 -10.80 -6.07
CA ASP A 92 -14.99 -9.95 -6.97
C ASP A 92 -14.11 -9.27 -8.03
N HIS A 93 -12.93 -8.79 -7.62
CA HIS A 93 -12.04 -8.02 -8.50
C HIS A 93 -10.86 -8.83 -9.05
N ARG A 94 -10.62 -10.05 -8.57
CA ARG A 94 -9.60 -10.98 -9.08
C ARG A 94 -8.23 -10.32 -9.35
N PRO A 95 -7.61 -9.67 -8.36
CA PRO A 95 -6.25 -9.15 -8.52
C PRO A 95 -5.25 -10.32 -8.63
N ASP A 96 -4.25 -10.17 -9.50
CA ASP A 96 -3.08 -11.06 -9.54
C ASP A 96 -2.03 -10.62 -8.51
N VAL A 97 -1.94 -9.31 -8.25
CA VAL A 97 -0.96 -8.70 -7.34
C VAL A 97 -1.63 -7.69 -6.43
N LEU A 98 -1.43 -7.83 -5.12
CA LEU A 98 -1.81 -6.87 -4.09
C LEU A 98 -0.57 -6.03 -3.71
N LEU A 99 -0.69 -4.71 -3.77
CA LEU A 99 0.33 -3.76 -3.31
C LEU A 99 -0.19 -3.14 -2.01
N VAL A 100 0.38 -3.53 -0.87
CA VAL A 100 -0.18 -3.29 0.47
C VAL A 100 0.68 -2.33 1.28
N SER A 101 0.09 -1.23 1.74
CA SER A 101 0.71 -0.25 2.67
C SER A 101 -0.24 0.00 3.84
N LEU A 102 -0.01 -0.68 4.97
CA LEU A 102 -0.89 -0.68 6.15
C LEU A 102 -0.07 -0.86 7.44
N GLY A 103 -0.64 -0.45 8.57
CA GLY A 103 -0.11 -0.71 9.91
C GLY A 103 0.07 0.55 10.75
N LEU A 104 0.29 1.70 10.11
CA LEU A 104 0.41 2.98 10.81
C LEU A 104 -0.81 3.27 11.66
N ILE A 105 -1.99 3.12 11.06
CA ILE A 105 -3.26 3.42 11.70
C ILE A 105 -3.60 2.38 12.79
N ASP A 106 -3.32 1.10 12.56
CA ASP A 106 -3.51 0.04 13.56
C ASP A 106 -2.76 0.37 14.86
N LEU A 107 -1.45 0.59 14.75
CA LEU A 107 -0.58 0.91 15.89
C LEU A 107 -0.94 2.24 16.54
N GLY A 108 -1.47 3.17 15.75
CA GLY A 108 -1.81 4.50 16.23
C GLY A 108 -3.06 4.54 17.08
N PHE A 109 -4.03 3.67 16.78
CA PHE A 109 -5.42 3.87 17.24
C PHE A 109 -6.13 2.62 17.72
N TYR A 110 -5.65 1.42 17.39
CA TYR A 110 -6.50 0.23 17.44
C TYR A 110 -5.87 -1.01 18.07
N THR A 111 -4.62 -1.30 17.75
CA THR A 111 -3.98 -2.56 18.14
C THR A 111 -2.50 -2.37 18.45
N ASP A 112 -1.97 -3.23 19.30
CA ASP A 112 -0.52 -3.39 19.48
C ASP A 112 0.12 -4.11 18.26
N ALA A 113 1.45 -4.20 18.26
CA ALA A 113 2.23 -4.84 17.20
C ALA A 113 1.84 -6.31 16.99
N ASP A 114 1.62 -7.08 18.06
CA ASP A 114 1.27 -8.50 17.97
C ASP A 114 -0.12 -8.71 17.35
N ALA A 115 -1.11 -7.91 17.75
CA ALA A 115 -2.45 -7.95 17.17
C ALA A 115 -2.44 -7.47 15.71
N THR A 116 -1.66 -6.44 15.38
CA THR A 116 -1.49 -5.97 14.01
C THR A 116 -0.87 -7.06 13.12
N ALA A 117 0.15 -7.79 13.61
CA ALA A 117 0.75 -8.91 12.88
C ALA A 117 -0.20 -10.10 12.69
N ARG A 118 -1.06 -10.40 13.68
CA ARG A 118 -2.13 -11.40 13.53
C ARG A 118 -3.13 -10.99 12.45
N ASN A 119 -3.48 -9.70 12.35
CA ASN A 119 -4.36 -9.20 11.31
C ASN A 119 -3.70 -9.26 9.92
N ALA A 120 -2.40 -8.98 9.80
CA ALA A 120 -1.66 -9.17 8.56
C ALA A 120 -1.65 -10.64 8.12
N SER A 121 -1.39 -11.58 9.04
CA SER A 121 -1.46 -13.02 8.77
C SER A 121 -2.86 -13.45 8.32
N ARG A 122 -3.91 -12.95 8.99
CA ARG A 122 -5.30 -13.20 8.62
C ARG A 122 -5.63 -12.65 7.24
N PHE A 123 -5.22 -11.43 6.92
CA PHE A 123 -5.42 -10.83 5.60
C PHE A 123 -4.87 -11.72 4.48
N VAL A 124 -3.63 -12.22 4.64
CA VAL A 124 -3.00 -13.12 3.65
C VAL A 124 -3.79 -14.42 3.50
N ALA A 125 -4.21 -15.02 4.61
CA ALA A 125 -5.01 -16.25 4.59
C ALA A 125 -6.36 -16.05 3.89
N GLU A 126 -7.07 -14.97 4.18
CA GLU A 126 -8.37 -14.64 3.58
C GLU A 126 -8.26 -14.32 2.08
N ALA A 127 -7.22 -13.60 1.67
CA ALA A 127 -6.92 -13.35 0.25
C ALA A 127 -6.67 -14.67 -0.50
N ARG A 128 -5.84 -15.55 0.06
CA ARG A 128 -5.55 -16.87 -0.52
C ARG A 128 -6.75 -17.82 -0.53
N ALA A 129 -7.67 -17.67 0.42
CA ALA A 129 -8.92 -18.42 0.45
C ALA A 129 -9.87 -18.03 -0.69
N ALA A 130 -9.72 -16.83 -1.27
CA ALA A 130 -10.43 -16.42 -2.48
C ALA A 130 -9.65 -16.78 -3.76
N ASP A 131 -8.33 -16.55 -3.78
CA ASP A 131 -7.46 -16.95 -4.87
C ASP A 131 -6.12 -17.50 -4.34
N PRO A 132 -5.86 -18.82 -4.45
CA PRO A 132 -4.62 -19.43 -3.97
C PRO A 132 -3.38 -19.05 -4.80
N ARG A 133 -3.51 -18.18 -5.81
CA ARG A 133 -2.41 -17.70 -6.66
C ARG A 133 -2.13 -16.21 -6.56
N VAL A 134 -2.91 -15.48 -5.75
CA VAL A 134 -2.70 -14.03 -5.55
C VAL A 134 -1.30 -13.78 -4.98
N ARG A 135 -0.63 -12.72 -5.44
CA ARG A 135 0.71 -12.35 -4.97
C ARG A 135 0.62 -11.10 -4.13
N PHE A 136 1.57 -10.94 -3.21
CA PHE A 136 1.59 -9.80 -2.30
C PHE A 136 2.94 -9.10 -2.41
N VAL A 137 2.89 -7.77 -2.40
CA VAL A 137 4.04 -6.92 -2.13
C VAL A 137 3.60 -6.01 -0.99
N VAL A 138 4.28 -6.10 0.14
CA VAL A 138 3.91 -5.41 1.37
C VAL A 138 5.00 -4.43 1.75
N LEU A 139 4.62 -3.17 1.96
CA LEU A 139 5.51 -2.14 2.46
C LEU A 139 5.46 -2.14 4.00
N PRO A 140 6.60 -2.23 4.71
CA PRO A 140 6.64 -2.01 6.15
C PRO A 140 6.18 -0.59 6.50
N VAL A 141 5.78 -0.35 7.75
CA VAL A 141 5.42 0.99 8.21
C VAL A 141 6.63 1.92 8.03
N VAL A 142 6.43 2.95 7.21
CA VAL A 142 7.47 3.94 6.88
C VAL A 142 7.65 4.95 8.01
N PRO A 143 8.77 5.71 8.03
CA PRO A 143 8.95 6.80 8.99
C PRO A 143 7.72 7.73 9.02
N ASN A 144 7.35 8.18 10.22
CA ASN A 144 6.22 9.08 10.45
C ASN A 144 6.46 9.92 11.71
N ILE A 145 5.85 11.11 11.76
CA ILE A 145 6.11 12.11 12.80
C ILE A 145 5.72 11.69 14.21
N ARG A 146 4.77 10.77 14.35
CA ARG A 146 4.41 10.24 15.67
C ARG A 146 5.54 9.40 16.24
N ALA A 147 6.19 8.56 15.43
CA ALA A 147 7.34 7.78 15.89
C ALA A 147 8.53 8.67 16.31
N ASP A 148 8.68 9.86 15.72
CA ASP A 148 9.72 10.81 16.13
C ASP A 148 9.47 11.45 17.50
N SER A 149 8.20 11.59 17.89
CA SER A 149 7.79 12.30 19.11
C SER A 149 7.33 11.39 20.25
N ASP A 150 6.96 10.14 19.96
CA ASP A 150 6.45 9.15 20.92
C ASP A 150 7.32 7.87 20.86
N PRO A 151 8.29 7.72 21.77
CA PRO A 151 9.18 6.54 21.81
C PRO A 151 8.45 5.22 22.05
N ALA A 152 7.31 5.22 22.75
CA ALA A 152 6.55 3.99 22.98
C ALA A 152 5.87 3.54 21.68
N PHE A 153 5.27 4.48 20.95
CA PHE A 153 4.75 4.21 19.61
C PHE A 153 5.85 3.80 18.63
N ALA A 154 7.02 4.44 18.66
CA ALA A 154 8.16 4.05 17.84
C ALA A 154 8.60 2.60 18.09
N ALA A 155 8.59 2.15 19.36
CA ALA A 155 8.90 0.78 19.72
C ALA A 155 7.86 -0.21 19.17
N GLU A 156 6.56 0.15 19.19
CA GLU A 156 5.50 -0.65 18.58
C GLU A 156 5.65 -0.74 17.06
N VAL A 157 6.01 0.35 16.37
CA VAL A 157 6.32 0.34 14.94
C VAL A 157 7.50 -0.56 14.61
N ALA A 158 8.59 -0.45 15.37
CA ALA A 158 9.77 -1.31 15.18
C ALA A 158 9.43 -2.78 15.37
N ARG A 159 8.73 -3.11 16.48
CA ARG A 159 8.27 -4.47 16.79
C ARG A 159 7.34 -5.01 15.70
N PHE A 160 6.40 -4.20 15.22
CA PHE A 160 5.50 -4.61 14.15
C PHE A 160 6.24 -4.90 12.85
N ASN A 161 7.18 -4.05 12.44
CA ASN A 161 7.95 -4.26 11.22
C ASN A 161 8.81 -5.54 11.29
N GLU A 162 9.37 -5.88 12.47
CA GLU A 162 10.02 -7.18 12.71
C GLU A 162 9.05 -8.35 12.57
N LEU A 163 7.87 -8.25 13.18
CA LEU A 163 6.83 -9.28 13.09
C LEU A 163 6.27 -9.43 11.68
N LEU A 164 6.17 -8.34 10.93
CA LEU A 164 5.74 -8.35 9.53
C LEU A 164 6.77 -9.05 8.65
N ALA A 165 8.06 -8.83 8.86
CA ALA A 165 9.12 -9.56 8.19
C ALA A 165 9.09 -11.06 8.50
N LYS A 166 8.86 -11.42 9.76
CA LYS A 166 8.64 -12.83 10.15
C LYS A 166 7.40 -13.41 9.47
N THR A 167 6.29 -12.69 9.48
CA THR A 167 5.03 -13.10 8.83
C THR A 167 5.25 -13.33 7.33
N ALA A 168 6.00 -12.44 6.68
CA ALA A 168 6.33 -12.57 5.27
C ALA A 168 7.13 -13.85 4.99
N ALA A 169 8.18 -14.12 5.79
CA ALA A 169 8.99 -15.32 5.65
C ALA A 169 8.21 -16.62 5.96
N ASP A 170 7.37 -16.61 7.01
CA ASP A 170 6.60 -17.78 7.45
C ASP A 170 5.48 -18.14 6.46
N LEU A 171 4.91 -17.15 5.78
CA LEU A 171 3.78 -17.32 4.87
C LEU A 171 4.18 -17.36 3.39
N ASP A 172 5.42 -17.02 3.02
CA ASP A 172 5.85 -17.06 1.62
C ASP A 172 5.80 -18.49 1.07
N GLU A 173 5.24 -18.64 -0.13
CA GLU A 173 5.16 -19.93 -0.81
C GLU A 173 5.11 -19.75 -2.34
N PRO A 174 5.73 -20.63 -3.14
CA PRO A 174 5.93 -20.40 -4.57
C PRO A 174 4.67 -20.16 -5.42
N ARG A 175 3.49 -20.67 -5.02
CA ARG A 175 2.25 -20.50 -5.80
C ARG A 175 1.57 -19.17 -5.51
N SER A 176 1.83 -18.57 -4.35
CA SER A 176 1.28 -17.29 -3.89
C SER A 176 2.39 -16.48 -3.19
N PRO A 177 3.42 -16.00 -3.92
CA PRO A 177 4.56 -15.34 -3.30
C PRO A 177 4.16 -14.08 -2.51
N LEU A 178 4.83 -13.86 -1.39
CA LEU A 178 4.66 -12.72 -0.52
C LEU A 178 6.01 -12.03 -0.32
N LEU A 179 6.14 -10.84 -0.92
CA LEU A 179 7.33 -10.01 -0.81
C LEU A 179 7.13 -8.92 0.25
N LEU A 180 8.13 -8.76 1.12
CA LEU A 180 8.29 -7.55 1.90
C LEU A 180 9.25 -6.61 1.14
N THR A 181 8.85 -5.37 0.92
CA THR A 181 9.76 -4.37 0.34
C THR A 181 10.80 -3.92 1.37
N SER A 182 11.90 -3.33 0.89
CA SER A 182 12.70 -2.48 1.78
C SER A 182 11.96 -1.16 2.03
N PRO A 183 12.09 -0.55 3.23
CA PRO A 183 11.65 0.83 3.43
C PRO A 183 12.28 1.76 2.38
N PRO A 184 11.58 2.80 1.89
CA PRO A 184 12.14 3.70 0.90
C PRO A 184 13.41 4.38 1.43
N PRO A 185 14.55 4.29 0.72
CA PRO A 185 15.80 4.85 1.20
C PRO A 185 15.71 6.38 1.28
N GLY A 186 16.13 6.95 2.41
CA GLY A 186 16.14 8.39 2.62
C GLY A 186 14.75 9.03 2.61
N TYR A 187 13.73 8.32 3.08
CA TYR A 187 12.40 8.90 3.34
C TYR A 187 12.50 9.92 4.49
N ASP A 188 12.33 11.20 4.16
CA ASP A 188 12.51 12.34 5.04
C ASP A 188 11.16 13.02 5.28
N LEU A 189 10.74 13.10 6.54
CA LEU A 189 9.40 13.60 6.87
C LEU A 189 9.19 15.05 6.42
N ALA A 190 10.21 15.90 6.55
CA ALA A 190 10.07 17.32 6.25
C ALA A 190 9.91 17.61 4.75
N THR A 191 10.51 16.79 3.90
CA THR A 191 10.53 16.99 2.44
C THR A 191 9.65 16.04 1.66
N ASP A 192 9.30 14.88 2.22
CA ASP A 192 8.50 13.85 1.56
C ASP A 192 7.05 13.79 2.04
N THR A 193 6.68 14.56 3.07
CA THR A 193 5.31 14.60 3.61
C THR A 193 4.88 16.04 3.89
N TYR A 194 3.57 16.32 3.89
CA TYR A 194 3.07 17.66 4.19
C TYR A 194 2.74 17.89 5.67
N ASP A 195 2.51 16.82 6.43
CA ASP A 195 2.17 16.87 7.86
C ASP A 195 3.01 15.92 8.72
N GLY A 196 4.08 15.34 8.14
CA GLY A 196 4.89 14.33 8.79
C GLY A 196 4.39 12.89 8.60
N THR A 197 3.29 12.68 7.88
CA THR A 197 2.69 11.36 7.63
C THR A 197 2.29 11.17 6.16
N HIS A 198 1.53 12.11 5.60
CA HIS A 198 0.93 11.97 4.28
C HIS A 198 1.88 12.45 3.18
N PRO A 199 2.09 11.66 2.11
CA PRO A 199 3.12 11.96 1.12
C PRO A 199 2.91 13.26 0.34
N LEU A 200 3.98 14.03 0.17
CA LEU A 200 4.16 14.99 -0.92
C LEU A 200 4.57 14.24 -2.21
N PRO A 201 4.60 14.90 -3.39
CA PRO A 201 5.00 14.24 -4.64
C PRO A 201 6.33 13.49 -4.57
N SER A 202 7.34 14.02 -3.87
CA SER A 202 8.61 13.34 -3.61
C SER A 202 8.44 12.03 -2.84
N GLY A 203 7.63 12.03 -1.77
CA GLY A 203 7.27 10.84 -1.01
C GLY A 203 6.47 9.83 -1.84
N GLU A 204 5.52 10.30 -2.65
CA GLU A 204 4.75 9.43 -3.56
C GLU A 204 5.67 8.62 -4.49
N HIS A 205 6.69 9.27 -5.08
CA HIS A 205 7.68 8.60 -5.93
C HIS A 205 8.50 7.58 -5.13
N LYS A 206 8.91 7.90 -3.90
CA LYS A 206 9.69 6.97 -3.05
C LYS A 206 8.87 5.73 -2.66
N LEU A 207 7.59 5.89 -2.35
CA LEU A 207 6.69 4.77 -2.07
C LEU A 207 6.51 3.89 -3.32
N ALA A 208 6.23 4.49 -4.48
CA ALA A 208 6.12 3.75 -5.74
C ALA A 208 7.43 3.02 -6.09
N ALA A 209 8.59 3.66 -5.86
CA ALA A 209 9.89 3.07 -6.09
C ALA A 209 10.16 1.83 -5.22
N ALA A 210 9.71 1.83 -3.96
CA ALA A 210 9.86 0.67 -3.08
C ALA A 210 9.10 -0.56 -3.60
N PHE A 211 7.85 -0.38 -4.06
CA PHE A 211 7.06 -1.46 -4.67
C PHE A 211 7.65 -1.93 -6.01
N ALA A 212 7.99 -0.99 -6.90
CA ALA A 212 8.56 -1.28 -8.21
C ALA A 212 9.91 -2.01 -8.10
N GLY A 213 10.80 -1.52 -7.23
CA GLY A 213 12.10 -2.15 -6.97
C GLY A 213 11.96 -3.58 -6.47
N ALA A 214 11.08 -3.83 -5.50
CA ALA A 214 10.85 -5.17 -4.98
C ALA A 214 10.35 -6.13 -6.07
N MET A 215 9.37 -5.70 -6.88
CA MET A 215 8.83 -6.54 -7.97
C MET A 215 9.84 -6.78 -9.10
N SER A 216 10.60 -5.76 -9.48
CA SER A 216 11.60 -5.89 -10.53
C SER A 216 12.72 -6.85 -10.10
N GLN A 217 13.23 -6.70 -8.87
CA GLN A 217 14.32 -7.52 -8.35
C GLN A 217 13.90 -8.99 -8.11
N ALA A 218 12.72 -9.21 -7.52
CA ALA A 218 12.30 -10.55 -7.13
C ALA A 218 11.59 -11.33 -8.24
N TRP A 219 10.83 -10.64 -9.10
CA TRP A 219 9.97 -11.28 -10.11
C TRP A 219 10.30 -10.89 -11.55
N GLY A 220 11.24 -9.97 -11.79
CA GLY A 220 11.49 -9.43 -13.13
C GLY A 220 10.29 -8.69 -13.71
N MET A 221 9.40 -8.16 -12.85
CA MET A 221 8.19 -7.47 -13.27
C MET A 221 8.44 -5.97 -13.31
N GLY A 222 8.41 -5.39 -14.51
CA GLY A 222 8.80 -3.99 -14.74
C GLY A 222 10.33 -3.80 -14.65
N THR A 223 10.77 -2.55 -14.67
CA THR A 223 12.19 -2.19 -14.50
C THR A 223 12.41 -1.50 -13.15
N GLU A 224 13.66 -1.16 -12.83
CA GLU A 224 13.91 -0.26 -11.71
C GLU A 224 13.18 1.07 -11.90
N TYR A 225 12.72 1.64 -10.79
CA TYR A 225 11.99 2.90 -10.77
C TYR A 225 12.92 4.08 -11.06
N ARG A 226 12.46 4.99 -11.92
CA ARG A 226 13.12 6.26 -12.21
C ARG A 226 12.04 7.34 -12.12
N ALA A 227 12.21 8.27 -11.17
CA ALA A 227 11.35 9.43 -11.02
C ALA A 227 11.58 10.44 -12.15
#